data_AF-E5LAJ2-F1
#
_entry.id   AF-E5LAJ2-F1
#
_cell.length_a   1.000
_cell.length_b   1.000
_cell.length_c   1.000
_cell.angle_alpha   90.00
_cell.angle_beta   90.00
_cell.angle_gamma   90.00
#
_symmetry.space_group_name_H-M   'P 1'
#
loop_
_entity.id
_entity.type
_entity.pdbx_description
1 polymer ?
#
loop_
_entity_poly.entity_id
_entity_poly.type
_entity_poly.pdbx_seq_one_letter_code
_entity_poly.pdbx_strand_id
1 'polypeptide(L)'
;NQIGTLTETFDAIEMAKEAGYTAVVSHRSGETEDSTIADIAVATNAGQIKTGSLSRTDRIAKYNQLLRIEDQLGEVAEYRGLKSFYNLSK
;
A
#
# COMPACT_ATOMS: atom_id res chain seq x y z
N ASN A 1 8.79 -7.74 4.18
CA ASN A 1 9.90 -8.68 4.47
C ASN A 1 9.52 -9.84 5.41
N GLN A 2 8.24 -10.05 5.78
CA GLN A 2 7.88 -11.19 6.65
C GLN A 2 7.83 -12.52 5.89
N ILE A 3 7.39 -12.49 4.62
CA ILE A 3 7.24 -13.70 3.80
C ILE A 3 8.50 -14.05 3.01
N GLY A 4 9.27 -13.04 2.56
CA GLY A 4 10.59 -13.25 1.96
C GLY A 4 10.70 -12.63 0.57
N THR A 5 9.89 -13.10 -0.39
CA THR A 5 9.96 -12.66 -1.79
C THR A 5 8.82 -11.73 -2.20
N LEU A 6 8.99 -11.01 -3.32
CA LEU A 6 7.91 -10.23 -3.92
C LEU A 6 6.80 -11.14 -4.45
N THR A 7 7.13 -12.22 -5.17
CA THR A 7 6.13 -13.15 -5.70
C THR A 7 5.20 -13.66 -4.60
N GLU A 8 5.75 -14.18 -3.50
CA GLU A 8 4.93 -14.66 -2.38
C GLU A 8 4.14 -13.53 -1.69
N THR A 9 4.65 -12.29 -1.74
CA THR A 9 3.90 -11.11 -1.26
C THR A 9 2.67 -10.83 -2.14
N PHE A 10 2.82 -10.90 -3.47
CA PHE A 10 1.70 -10.71 -4.40
C PHE A 10 0.69 -11.87 -4.30
N ASP A 11 1.16 -13.11 -4.21
CA ASP A 11 0.32 -14.30 -4.03
C ASP A 11 -0.54 -14.17 -2.75
N ALA A 12 0.06 -13.70 -1.64
CA ALA A 12 -0.67 -13.49 -0.39
C ALA A 12 -1.71 -12.36 -0.48
N ILE A 13 -1.39 -11.26 -1.19
CA ILE A 13 -2.33 -10.14 -1.40
C ILE A 13 -3.51 -10.59 -2.28
N GLU A 14 -3.23 -11.32 -3.36
CA GLU A 14 -4.25 -11.83 -4.27
C GLU A 14 -5.19 -12.80 -3.56
N MET A 15 -4.64 -13.79 -2.84
CA MET A 15 -5.43 -14.73 -2.04
C MET A 15 -6.35 -14.02 -1.05
N ALA A 16 -5.86 -12.99 -0.35
CA ALA A 16 -6.68 -12.21 0.57
C ALA A 16 -7.84 -11.51 -0.17
N LYS A 17 -7.55 -10.88 -1.31
CA LYS A 17 -8.53 -10.16 -2.12
C LYS A 17 -9.61 -11.08 -2.70
N GLU A 18 -9.23 -12.25 -3.21
CA GLU A 18 -10.16 -13.26 -3.72
C GLU A 18 -11.11 -13.78 -2.63
N ALA A 19 -10.63 -13.86 -1.38
CA ALA A 19 -11.44 -14.21 -0.22
C ALA A 19 -12.30 -13.05 0.31
N GLY A 20 -12.28 -11.87 -0.33
CA GLY A 20 -13.00 -10.67 0.11
C GLY A 20 -12.37 -9.94 1.29
N TYR A 21 -11.13 -10.26 1.67
CA TYR A 21 -10.37 -9.56 2.70
C TYR A 21 -9.63 -8.37 2.09
N THR A 22 -9.38 -7.34 2.91
CA THR A 22 -8.46 -6.26 2.54
C THR A 22 -7.03 -6.65 2.88
N ALA A 23 -6.09 -6.33 2.00
CA ALA A 23 -4.66 -6.45 2.27
C ALA A 23 -4.08 -5.07 2.58
N VAL A 24 -3.56 -4.87 3.80
CA VAL A 24 -2.92 -3.62 4.20
C VAL A 24 -1.40 -3.76 4.07
N VAL A 25 -0.83 -3.17 3.03
CA VAL A 25 0.64 -3.12 2.85
C VAL A 25 1.23 -2.27 3.96
N SER A 26 2.27 -2.77 4.65
CA SER A 26 2.75 -2.14 5.89
C SER A 26 4.27 -2.05 6.01
N HIS A 27 4.71 -1.03 6.75
CA HIS A 27 6.11 -0.82 7.13
C HIS A 27 6.59 -1.78 8.23
N ARG A 28 7.87 -1.70 8.61
CA ARG A 28 8.42 -2.29 9.84
C ARG A 28 8.84 -1.22 10.85
N SER A 29 9.16 -1.60 12.09
CA SER A 29 9.59 -0.65 13.12
C SER A 29 10.94 0.02 12.77
N GLY A 30 11.89 -0.74 12.24
CA GLY A 30 13.07 -0.21 11.55
C GLY A 30 12.82 -0.10 10.05
N GLU A 31 13.02 1.09 9.49
CA GLU A 31 12.80 1.40 8.07
C GLU A 31 13.96 2.19 7.49
N THR A 32 14.06 2.16 6.16
CA THR A 32 14.99 2.97 5.36
C THR A 32 14.19 4.01 4.56
N GLU A 33 14.87 4.75 3.69
CA GLU A 33 14.27 5.62 2.68
C GLU A 33 13.61 4.86 1.51
N ASP A 34 13.82 3.54 1.40
CA ASP A 34 13.18 2.71 0.37
C ASP A 34 11.67 2.92 0.39
N SER A 35 11.03 3.07 -0.76
CA SER A 35 9.60 3.36 -0.84
C SER A 35 8.80 2.31 -1.60
N THR A 36 9.38 1.12 -1.80
CA THR A 36 8.81 0.02 -2.60
C THR A 36 7.37 -0.34 -2.16
N ILE A 37 7.06 -0.25 -0.87
CA ILE A 37 5.71 -0.56 -0.36
C ILE A 37 4.62 0.42 -0.83
N ALA A 38 4.99 1.64 -1.25
CA ALA A 38 4.04 2.59 -1.86
C ALA A 38 3.61 2.08 -3.25
N ASP A 39 4.59 1.70 -4.09
CA ASP A 39 4.35 1.13 -5.41
C ASP A 39 3.59 -0.20 -5.33
N ILE A 40 3.90 -1.08 -4.36
CA ILE A 40 3.14 -2.32 -4.15
C ILE A 40 1.67 -2.02 -3.84
N ALA A 41 1.38 -1.06 -2.95
CA ALA A 41 0.01 -0.72 -2.56
C ALA A 41 -0.83 -0.23 -3.76
N VAL A 42 -0.22 0.52 -4.67
CA VAL A 42 -0.86 1.00 -5.91
C VAL A 42 -0.96 -0.13 -6.94
N ALA A 43 0.10 -0.89 -7.17
CA ALA A 43 0.15 -1.99 -8.14
C ALA A 43 -0.93 -3.06 -7.87
N THR A 44 -1.21 -3.37 -6.61
CA THR A 44 -2.26 -4.35 -6.25
C THR A 44 -3.64 -3.73 -6.07
N ASN A 45 -3.78 -2.41 -6.22
CA ASN A 45 -4.97 -1.65 -5.85
C ASN A 45 -5.46 -2.03 -4.43
N ALA A 46 -4.53 -2.07 -3.47
CA ALA A 46 -4.80 -2.51 -2.09
C ALA A 46 -5.85 -1.64 -1.39
N GLY A 47 -5.89 -0.35 -1.74
CA GLY A 47 -6.82 0.65 -1.19
C GLY A 47 -6.43 1.16 0.21
N GLN A 48 -5.47 0.53 0.88
CA GLN A 48 -4.98 0.91 2.22
C GLN A 48 -3.46 0.66 2.33
N ILE A 49 -2.77 1.53 3.06
CA ILE A 49 -1.34 1.41 3.38
C ILE A 49 -1.09 1.89 4.81
N LYS A 50 -0.21 1.19 5.55
CA LYS A 50 0.21 1.56 6.90
C LYS A 50 1.71 1.82 6.94
N THR A 51 2.11 3.08 6.74
CA THR A 51 3.53 3.44 6.61
C THR A 51 4.07 4.43 7.64
N GLY A 52 3.33 4.74 8.71
CA GLY A 52 3.83 5.42 9.91
C GLY A 52 3.25 6.81 10.13
N SER A 53 3.89 7.59 11.02
CA SER A 53 3.47 8.96 11.33
C SER A 53 3.97 9.95 10.26
N LEU A 54 3.50 11.19 10.31
CA LEU A 54 3.93 12.32 9.47
C LEU A 54 5.24 12.96 9.99
N SER A 55 6.18 12.13 10.41
CA SER A 55 7.50 12.54 10.88
C SER A 55 8.52 11.44 10.58
N ARG A 56 9.80 11.82 10.56
CA ARG A 56 10.95 10.99 10.19
C ARG A 56 10.96 10.58 8.72
N THR A 57 12.12 10.74 8.09
CA THR A 57 12.30 10.54 6.64
C THR A 57 11.96 9.11 6.20
N ASP A 58 12.25 8.12 7.04
CA ASP A 58 11.96 6.71 6.77
C ASP A 58 10.46 6.41 6.58
N ARG A 59 9.58 7.29 7.09
CA ARG A 59 8.12 7.23 6.88
C ARG A 59 7.67 8.14 5.76
N ILE A 60 8.14 9.38 5.79
CA ILE A 60 7.80 10.42 4.81
C ILE A 60 8.21 10.02 3.39
N ALA A 61 9.29 9.28 3.20
CA ALA A 61 9.72 8.81 1.88
C ALA A 61 8.61 8.03 1.14
N LYS A 62 7.83 7.21 1.85
CA LYS A 62 6.73 6.43 1.28
C LYS A 62 5.53 7.31 0.91
N TYR A 63 5.19 8.29 1.75
CA TYR A 63 4.14 9.26 1.43
C TYR A 63 4.53 10.14 0.24
N ASN A 64 5.78 10.61 0.17
CA ASN A 64 6.28 11.36 -0.97
C ASN A 64 6.26 10.51 -2.25
N GLN A 65 6.51 9.21 -2.15
CA GLN A 65 6.37 8.31 -3.30
C GLN A 65 4.92 8.17 -3.76
N LEU A 66 3.96 8.06 -2.83
CA LEU A 66 2.53 8.07 -3.19
C LEU A 66 2.12 9.36 -3.90
N LEU A 67 2.60 10.53 -3.43
CA LEU A 67 2.37 11.81 -4.12
C LEU A 67 2.93 11.81 -5.54
N ARG A 68 4.12 11.23 -5.76
CA ARG A 68 4.71 11.09 -7.11
C ARG A 68 3.91 10.14 -8.00
N ILE A 69 3.45 9.01 -7.45
CA ILE A 69 2.64 8.05 -8.20
C ILE A 69 1.29 8.68 -8.59
N GLU A 70 0.65 9.40 -7.66
CA GLU A 70 -0.59 10.13 -7.94
C GLU A 70 -0.39 11.19 -9.04
N ASP A 71 0.67 12.00 -8.95
CA ASP A 71 1.03 12.98 -9.98
C ASP A 71 1.31 12.33 -11.35
N GLN A 72 1.99 11.18 -11.38
CA GLN A 72 2.24 10.42 -12.61
C GLN A 72 0.97 9.82 -13.24
N LEU A 73 0.03 9.37 -12.41
CA LEU A 73 -1.27 8.85 -12.88
C LEU A 73 -2.18 9.98 -13.38
N GLY A 74 -2.08 11.17 -12.81
CA GLY A 74 -2.86 12.34 -13.22
C GLY A 74 -4.37 12.05 -13.19
N GLU A 75 -5.04 12.25 -14.32
CA GLU A 75 -6.50 12.11 -14.45
C GLU A 75 -7.02 10.68 -14.18
N VAL A 76 -6.16 9.66 -14.20
CA VAL A 76 -6.57 8.26 -13.89
C VAL A 76 -6.28 7.86 -12.44
N ALA A 77 -5.78 8.77 -11.60
CA ALA A 77 -5.59 8.51 -10.18
C ALA A 77 -6.95 8.40 -9.46
N GLU A 78 -7.10 7.38 -8.58
CA GLU A 78 -8.31 7.19 -7.78
C GLU A 78 -8.01 7.07 -6.29
N TYR A 79 -8.66 7.91 -5.48
CA TYR A 79 -8.69 7.79 -4.02
C TYR A 79 -10.06 7.32 -3.54
N ARG A 80 -10.16 6.05 -3.11
CA ARG A 80 -11.45 5.42 -2.77
C ARG A 80 -12.01 5.80 -1.39
N GLY A 81 -11.21 6.39 -0.50
CA GLY A 81 -11.64 6.77 0.85
C GLY A 81 -12.34 5.61 1.60
N LEU A 82 -13.53 5.86 2.16
CA LEU A 82 -14.32 4.82 2.83
C LEU A 82 -14.70 3.63 1.92
N LYS A 83 -14.74 3.83 0.59
CA LYS A 83 -15.03 2.75 -0.37
C LYS A 83 -13.86 1.76 -0.51
N SER A 84 -12.72 1.99 0.14
CA SER A 84 -11.62 1.02 0.23
C SER A 84 -11.98 -0.19 1.12
N PHE A 85 -12.94 -0.06 2.03
CA PHE A 85 -13.40 -1.14 2.90
C PHE A 85 -14.45 -2.03 2.22
N TYR A 86 -14.09 -2.66 1.11
CA TYR A 86 -14.99 -3.59 0.40
C TYR A 86 -15.29 -4.88 1.18
N ASN A 87 -14.52 -5.14 2.24
CA ASN A 87 -14.69 -6.28 3.13
C ASN A 87 -15.76 -6.07 4.23
N LEU A 88 -16.38 -4.88 4.30
CA LEU A 88 -17.45 -4.59 5.26
C LEU A 88 -18.81 -4.59 4.55
N SER A 89 -19.77 -5.33 5.08
CA SER A 89 -21.18 -5.20 4.69
C SER A 89 -21.74 -3.87 5.20
N LYS A 90 -22.61 -3.24 4.41
CA LYS A 90 -23.38 -2.08 4.84
C LYS A 90 -24.37 -2.42 5.95
#